data_AF-A0A7Y5S4P8-F1
#
_entry.id   AF-A0A7Y5S4P8-F1
#
_cell.length_a   1.000
_cell.length_b   1.000
_cell.length_c   1.000
_cell.angle_alpha   90.00
_cell.angle_beta   90.00
_cell.angle_gamma   90.00
#
_symmetry.space_group_name_H-M   'P 1'
#
loop_
_entity.id
_entity.type
_entity.pdbx_description
1 polymer ?
#
loop_
_entity_poly.entity_id
_entity_poly.type
_entity_poly.pdbx_seq_one_letter_code
_entity_poly.pdbx_strand_id
1 'polypeptide(L)'
;MKSGFIVVSLLLVVSVLMAFGLRGRYKKELLETQDLTIGLLYFLEEHGGRFPASEQEFLASPFVEHEAGGVFRIRGRADSRYRRNTHGYPIRDIERFAIAWGADLRDLREDHYGNVLDAAGRKVVLVTWPSSPPSGKEYSRMLVAASRAIRADAAVSTRPSSS
;
A
#
# COMPACT_ATOMS: atom_id res chain seq x y z
N MET A 1 -41.19 -30.54 14.14
CA MET A 1 -40.90 -29.12 14.42
C MET A 1 -39.52 -28.87 15.05
N LYS A 2 -38.96 -29.77 15.88
CA LYS A 2 -37.64 -29.56 16.54
C LYS A 2 -36.45 -29.49 15.57
N SER A 3 -36.49 -30.22 14.46
CA SER A 3 -35.37 -30.31 13.51
C SER A 3 -35.13 -29.02 12.72
N GLY A 4 -36.18 -28.24 12.42
CA GLY A 4 -36.06 -26.97 11.68
C GLY A 4 -35.39 -25.86 12.49
N PHE A 5 -35.62 -25.82 13.80
CA PHE A 5 -35.02 -24.85 14.71
C PHE A 5 -33.52 -25.07 14.89
N ILE A 6 -33.08 -26.33 14.88
CA ILE A 6 -31.66 -26.70 14.98
C ILE A 6 -30.89 -26.26 13.73
N VAL A 7 -31.46 -26.44 12.54
CA VAL A 7 -30.81 -26.04 11.27
C VAL A 7 -30.69 -24.51 11.17
N VAL A 8 -31.72 -23.75 11.53
CA VAL A 8 -31.68 -22.28 11.52
C VAL A 8 -30.66 -21.75 12.54
N SER A 9 -30.61 -22.33 13.73
CA SER A 9 -29.63 -21.94 14.76
C SER A 9 -28.20 -22.26 14.32
N LEU A 10 -27.97 -23.40 13.67
CA LEU A 10 -26.67 -23.78 13.13
C LEU A 10 -26.22 -22.80 12.02
N LEU A 11 -27.12 -22.43 11.10
CA LEU A 11 -26.84 -21.46 10.04
C LEU A 11 -26.48 -20.08 10.60
N LEU A 12 -27.21 -19.60 11.61
CA LEU A 12 -26.91 -18.33 12.27
C LEU A 12 -25.53 -18.34 12.95
N VAL A 13 -25.18 -19.42 13.65
CA VAL A 13 -23.87 -19.55 14.28
C VAL A 13 -22.75 -19.57 13.23
N VAL A 14 -22.93 -20.32 12.13
CA VAL A 14 -21.96 -20.35 11.02
C VAL A 14 -21.81 -18.96 10.36
N SER A 15 -22.90 -18.23 10.14
CA SER A 15 -22.84 -16.87 9.59
C SER A 15 -22.11 -15.89 10.52
N VAL A 16 -22.35 -15.98 11.83
CA VAL A 16 -21.65 -15.15 12.81
C VAL A 16 -20.15 -15.50 12.83
N LEU A 17 -19.80 -16.79 12.87
CA LEU A 17 -18.41 -17.23 12.83
C LEU A 17 -17.69 -16.81 11.53
N MET A 18 -18.36 -16.92 10.38
CA MET A 18 -17.88 -16.40 9.09
C MET A 18 -17.63 -14.89 9.17
N ALA A 19 -18.58 -14.12 9.70
CA ALA A 19 -18.45 -12.66 9.82
C ALA A 19 -17.28 -12.24 10.72
N PHE A 20 -17.07 -12.93 11.85
CA PHE A 20 -15.93 -12.69 12.73
C PHE A 20 -14.59 -13.08 12.10
N GLY A 21 -14.53 -14.24 11.43
CA GLY A 21 -13.33 -14.71 10.73
C GLY A 21 -12.94 -13.79 9.58
N LEU A 22 -13.91 -13.37 8.76
CA LEU A 22 -13.72 -12.41 7.69
C LEU A 22 -13.26 -11.05 8.23
N ARG A 23 -13.87 -10.54 9.31
CA ARG A 23 -13.46 -9.29 9.95
C ARG A 23 -12.01 -9.35 10.46
N GLY A 24 -11.61 -10.45 11.08
CA GLY A 24 -10.23 -10.65 11.55
C GLY A 24 -9.22 -10.70 10.41
N ARG A 25 -9.51 -11.50 9.38
CA ARG A 25 -8.65 -11.67 8.20
C ARG A 25 -8.50 -10.36 7.43
N TYR A 26 -9.61 -9.69 7.10
CA TYR A 26 -9.56 -8.45 6.32
C TYR A 26 -8.95 -7.29 7.10
N LYS A 27 -9.14 -7.23 8.43
CA LYS A 27 -8.47 -6.20 9.25
C LYS A 27 -6.95 -6.39 9.21
N LYS A 28 -6.48 -7.63 9.40
CA LYS A 28 -5.04 -7.95 9.32
C LYS A 28 -4.47 -7.56 7.96
N GLU A 29 -5.10 -8.01 6.89
CA GLU A 29 -4.63 -7.75 5.54
C GLU A 29 -4.65 -6.26 5.20
N LEU A 30 -5.67 -5.53 5.63
CA LEU A 30 -5.78 -4.08 5.46
C LEU A 30 -4.63 -3.34 6.14
N LEU A 31 -4.29 -3.71 7.39
CA LEU A 31 -3.17 -3.09 8.11
C LEU A 31 -1.84 -3.37 7.42
N GLU A 32 -1.63 -4.60 6.93
CA GLU A 32 -0.44 -4.93 6.15
C GLU A 32 -0.38 -4.13 4.83
N THR A 33 -1.49 -3.96 4.11
CA THR A 33 -1.56 -3.11 2.92
C THR A 33 -1.27 -1.64 3.24
N GLN A 34 -1.83 -1.11 4.33
CA GLN A 34 -1.62 0.27 4.76
C GLN A 34 -0.15 0.52 5.10
N ASP A 35 0.46 -0.36 5.90
CA ASP A 35 1.87 -0.24 6.28
C ASP A 35 2.77 -0.36 5.07
N LEU A 36 2.54 -1.34 4.19
CA LEU A 36 3.27 -1.46 2.93
C LEU A 36 3.17 -0.19 2.08
N THR A 37 1.98 0.36 1.93
CA THR A 37 1.77 1.58 1.13
C THR A 37 2.48 2.77 1.77
N ILE A 38 2.49 2.87 3.10
CA ILE A 38 3.25 3.90 3.82
C ILE A 38 4.75 3.69 3.64
N GLY A 39 5.25 2.45 3.67
CA GLY A 39 6.64 2.14 3.35
C GLY A 39 7.01 2.64 1.95
N LEU A 40 6.16 2.39 0.95
CA LEU A 40 6.37 2.90 -0.42
C LEU A 40 6.37 4.43 -0.46
N LEU A 41 5.53 5.10 0.34
CA LEU A 41 5.54 6.55 0.46
C LEU A 41 6.83 7.08 1.11
N TYR A 42 7.34 6.42 2.17
CA TYR A 42 8.64 6.75 2.75
C TYR A 42 9.77 6.61 1.74
N PHE A 43 9.75 5.55 0.95
CA PHE A 43 10.71 5.36 -0.13
C PHE A 43 10.68 6.52 -1.13
N LEU A 44 9.48 6.94 -1.56
CA LEU A 44 9.33 8.09 -2.45
C LEU A 44 9.92 9.36 -1.83
N GLU A 45 9.69 9.60 -0.53
CA GLU A 45 10.27 10.76 0.17
C GLU A 45 11.80 10.72 0.18
N GLU A 46 12.41 9.57 0.46
CA GLU A 46 13.88 9.41 0.50
C GLU A 46 14.53 9.50 -0.88
N HIS A 47 13.83 9.08 -1.93
CA HIS A 47 14.37 8.96 -3.28
C HIS A 47 13.78 9.98 -4.26
N GLY A 48 13.34 11.14 -3.78
CA GLY A 48 12.92 12.27 -4.64
C GLY A 48 11.74 11.95 -5.56
N GLY A 49 10.81 11.11 -5.09
CA GLY A 49 9.63 10.67 -5.82
C GLY A 49 9.88 9.52 -6.80
N ARG A 50 11.02 8.83 -6.73
CA ARG A 50 11.29 7.61 -7.52
C ARG A 50 10.74 6.37 -6.82
N PHE A 51 10.04 5.51 -7.57
CA PHE A 51 9.57 4.23 -7.06
C PHE A 51 10.70 3.19 -6.95
N PRO A 52 10.61 2.19 -6.05
CA PRO A 52 11.62 1.13 -5.97
C PRO A 52 11.72 0.35 -7.28
N ALA A 53 12.95 0.10 -7.71
CA ALA A 53 13.29 -0.69 -8.89
C ALA A 53 13.07 -2.19 -8.68
N SER A 54 13.18 -2.65 -7.44
CA SER A 54 12.97 -4.03 -7.06
C SER A 54 12.46 -4.15 -5.63
N GLU A 55 11.92 -5.33 -5.31
CA GLU A 55 11.60 -5.70 -3.93
C GLU A 55 12.80 -5.59 -3.00
N GLN A 56 13.96 -6.09 -3.44
CA GLN A 56 15.18 -6.07 -2.63
C GLN A 56 15.63 -4.64 -2.30
N GLU A 57 15.49 -3.72 -3.25
CA GLU A 57 15.78 -2.31 -3.00
C GLU A 57 14.84 -1.73 -1.94
N PHE A 58 13.54 -2.02 -2.04
CA PHE A 58 12.57 -1.61 -1.04
C PHE A 58 12.89 -2.19 0.35
N LEU A 59 13.16 -3.49 0.42
CA LEU A 59 13.47 -4.19 1.68
C LEU A 59 14.80 -3.76 2.30
N ALA A 60 15.71 -3.18 1.54
CA ALA A 60 16.97 -2.62 2.04
C ALA A 60 16.81 -1.23 2.68
N SER A 61 15.61 -0.64 2.64
CA SER A 61 15.36 0.72 3.16
C SER A 61 15.45 0.77 4.69
N PRO A 62 15.91 1.89 5.28
CA PRO A 62 16.17 2.00 6.73
C PRO A 62 14.90 1.93 7.60
N PHE A 63 13.72 2.15 7.01
CA PHE A 63 12.43 2.02 7.69
C PHE A 63 11.84 0.60 7.63
N VAL A 64 12.51 -0.35 6.97
CA VAL A 64 12.11 -1.76 6.94
C VAL A 64 12.87 -2.52 8.03
N GLU A 65 12.14 -3.00 9.02
CA GLU A 65 12.69 -3.85 10.09
C GLU A 65 12.46 -5.32 9.75
N HIS A 66 13.56 -6.09 9.71
CA HIS A 66 13.53 -7.53 9.42
C HIS A 66 13.42 -8.34 10.71
N GLU A 67 12.56 -9.36 10.70
CA GLU A 67 12.37 -10.33 11.76
C GLU A 67 12.74 -11.74 11.29
N ALA A 68 12.84 -12.68 12.23
CA ALA A 68 13.12 -14.07 11.92
C ALA A 68 12.07 -14.66 10.97
N GLY A 69 12.50 -15.54 10.06
CA GLY A 69 11.61 -16.24 9.12
C GLY A 69 11.15 -15.40 7.93
N GLY A 70 11.88 -14.34 7.55
CA GLY A 70 11.57 -13.52 6.37
C GLY A 70 10.41 -12.55 6.54
N VAL A 71 9.97 -12.35 7.78
CA VAL A 71 8.94 -11.36 8.12
C VAL A 71 9.58 -9.99 8.20
N PHE A 72 8.88 -8.95 7.74
CA PHE A 72 9.33 -7.57 7.92
C PHE A 72 8.19 -6.68 8.42
N ARG A 73 8.55 -5.50 8.93
CA ARG A 73 7.64 -4.46 9.39
C ARG A 73 8.09 -3.11 8.86
N ILE A 74 7.13 -2.21 8.67
CA ILE A 74 7.43 -0.82 8.37
C ILE A 74 7.47 -0.04 9.67
N ARG A 75 8.64 0.53 9.99
CA ARG A 75 8.84 1.37 11.17
C ARG A 75 8.41 2.79 10.86
N GLY A 76 7.62 3.38 11.76
CA GLY A 76 7.26 4.80 11.66
C GLY A 76 8.49 5.70 11.76
N ARG A 77 8.69 6.56 10.77
CA ARG A 77 9.76 7.55 10.76
C ARG A 77 9.39 8.78 11.61
N ALA A 78 10.32 9.25 12.43
CA ALA A 78 10.03 10.34 13.37
C ALA A 78 9.68 11.67 12.67
N ASP A 79 10.28 11.89 11.51
CA ASP A 79 10.25 13.08 10.67
C ASP A 79 9.21 13.04 9.55
N SER A 80 8.52 11.92 9.33
CA SER A 80 7.53 11.82 8.25
C SER A 80 6.11 12.11 8.70
N ARG A 81 5.34 12.75 7.82
CA ARG A 81 3.92 13.05 8.01
C ARG A 81 3.03 11.80 8.12
N TYR A 82 3.49 10.66 7.61
CA TYR A 82 2.71 9.42 7.66
C TYR A 82 2.90 8.60 8.94
N ARG A 83 3.80 9.02 9.85
CA ARG A 83 4.15 8.29 11.08
C ARG A 83 2.94 7.81 11.88
N ARG A 84 1.92 8.66 12.03
CA ARG A 84 0.72 8.37 12.83
C ARG A 84 -0.13 7.23 12.25
N ASN A 85 0.06 6.93 10.98
CA ASN A 85 -0.69 5.90 10.25
C ASN A 85 0.13 4.62 10.07
N THR A 86 1.40 4.57 10.50
CA THR A 86 2.21 3.35 10.47
C THR A 86 1.92 2.51 11.72
N HIS A 87 1.51 1.26 11.51
CA HIS A 87 1.09 0.36 12.58
C HIS A 87 2.21 -0.57 13.06
N GLY A 88 3.23 -0.80 12.22
CA GLY A 88 4.28 -1.78 12.49
C GLY A 88 3.78 -3.21 12.43
N TYR A 89 2.81 -3.49 11.56
CA TYR A 89 2.19 -4.80 11.43
C TYR A 89 3.14 -5.76 10.67
N PRO A 90 3.30 -7.01 11.13
CA PRO A 90 4.18 -7.99 10.46
C PRO A 90 3.65 -8.41 9.08
N ILE A 91 4.47 -8.22 8.06
CA ILE A 91 4.23 -8.63 6.68
C ILE A 91 5.12 -9.84 6.38
N ARG A 92 4.51 -10.96 5.97
CA ARG A 92 5.22 -12.23 5.75
C ARG A 92 5.46 -12.58 4.29
N ASP A 93 4.65 -12.00 3.42
CA ASP A 93 4.60 -12.31 2.00
C ASP A 93 4.23 -11.01 1.30
N ILE A 94 5.24 -10.35 0.73
CA ILE A 94 5.07 -9.12 -0.01
C ILE A 94 4.59 -9.37 -1.44
N GLU A 95 4.87 -10.55 -2.01
CA GLU A 95 4.51 -10.92 -3.37
C GLU A 95 3.00 -10.87 -3.57
N ARG A 96 2.22 -11.24 -2.53
CA ARG A 96 0.77 -11.19 -2.59
C ARG A 96 0.21 -9.81 -2.97
N PHE A 97 0.91 -8.70 -2.68
CA PHE A 97 0.42 -7.36 -3.00
C PHE A 97 0.67 -6.94 -4.45
N ALA A 98 1.28 -7.80 -5.27
CA ALA A 98 1.48 -7.60 -6.70
C ALA A 98 2.00 -6.19 -7.04
N ILE A 99 3.12 -5.80 -6.42
CA ILE A 99 3.68 -4.46 -6.56
C ILE A 99 4.36 -4.33 -7.93
N ALA A 100 4.08 -3.23 -8.64
CA ALA A 100 4.70 -2.94 -9.93
C ALA A 100 6.11 -2.35 -9.75
N TRP A 101 7.04 -3.17 -9.27
CA TRP A 101 8.44 -2.79 -9.11
C TRP A 101 9.04 -2.23 -10.41
N GLY A 102 9.90 -1.22 -10.31
CA GLY A 102 10.53 -0.59 -11.46
C GLY A 102 9.63 0.35 -12.26
N ALA A 103 8.39 0.60 -11.82
CA ALA A 103 7.52 1.57 -12.47
C ALA A 103 8.11 2.99 -12.42
N ASP A 104 8.22 3.65 -13.58
CA ASP A 104 8.57 5.07 -13.64
C ASP A 104 7.32 5.93 -13.44
N LEU A 105 7.17 6.49 -12.24
CA LEU A 105 6.01 7.32 -11.88
C LEU A 105 5.93 8.63 -12.68
N ARG A 106 7.01 9.06 -13.35
CA ARG A 106 6.99 10.26 -14.22
C ARG A 106 6.08 10.10 -15.42
N ASP A 107 6.07 8.88 -15.95
CA ASP A 107 5.35 8.55 -17.18
C ASP A 107 3.90 8.18 -16.89
N LEU A 108 3.53 8.12 -15.60
CA LEU A 108 2.18 7.78 -15.18
C LEU A 108 1.28 9.01 -15.14
N ARG A 109 0.10 8.87 -15.74
CA ARG A 109 -0.97 9.87 -15.75
C ARG A 109 -2.25 9.32 -15.15
N GLU A 110 -3.10 10.21 -14.65
CA GLU A 110 -4.44 9.85 -14.19
C GLU A 110 -5.45 10.23 -15.28
N ASP A 111 -6.36 9.32 -15.64
CA ASP A 111 -7.50 9.64 -16.53
C ASP A 111 -8.67 10.27 -15.75
N HIS A 112 -9.73 10.70 -16.46
CA HIS A 112 -10.90 11.30 -15.82
C HIS A 112 -11.72 10.33 -14.95
N TYR A 113 -11.49 9.02 -15.09
CA TYR A 113 -12.07 8.01 -14.23
C TYR A 113 -11.20 7.69 -13.02
N GLY A 114 -10.03 8.31 -12.86
CA GLY A 114 -9.08 8.04 -11.80
C GLY A 114 -8.25 6.77 -11.99
N ASN A 115 -8.16 6.21 -13.20
CA ASN A 115 -7.21 5.15 -13.50
C ASN A 115 -5.81 5.74 -13.70
N VAL A 116 -4.80 5.07 -13.15
CA VAL A 116 -3.41 5.37 -13.46
C VAL A 116 -3.06 4.65 -14.76
N LEU A 117 -2.54 5.40 -15.74
CA LEU A 117 -2.15 4.92 -17.05
C LEU A 117 -0.66 5.16 -17.29
N ASP A 118 0.00 4.25 -17.99
CA ASP A 118 1.36 4.47 -18.51
C ASP A 118 1.37 5.40 -19.74
N ALA A 119 2.58 5.67 -20.26
CA ALA A 119 2.77 6.48 -21.46
C ALA A 119 2.05 5.91 -22.70
N ALA A 120 1.85 4.59 -22.77
CA ALA A 120 1.12 3.90 -23.83
C ALA A 120 -0.41 3.91 -23.61
N GLY A 121 -0.90 4.49 -22.51
CA GLY A 121 -2.33 4.53 -22.16
C GLY A 121 -2.85 3.24 -21.55
N ARG A 122 -1.99 2.30 -21.16
CA ARG A 122 -2.38 1.05 -20.50
C ARG A 122 -2.57 1.31 -19.01
N LYS A 123 -3.58 0.68 -18.41
CA LYS A 123 -3.83 0.78 -16.97
C LYS A 123 -2.70 0.13 -16.17
N VAL A 124 -2.19 0.85 -15.19
CA VAL A 124 -1.17 0.39 -14.24
C VAL A 124 -1.78 0.37 -12.84
N VAL A 125 -1.57 -0.72 -12.11
CA VAL A 125 -1.86 -0.83 -10.68
C VAL A 125 -0.52 -1.01 -9.99
N LEU A 126 -0.13 -0.04 -9.16
CA LEU A 126 1.17 -0.01 -8.49
C LEU A 126 1.23 -0.95 -7.29
N VAL A 127 0.11 -1.13 -6.60
CA VAL A 127 -0.04 -2.05 -5.47
C VAL A 127 -1.48 -2.53 -5.42
N THR A 128 -1.66 -3.81 -5.12
CA THR A 128 -2.97 -4.46 -5.02
C THR A 128 -3.21 -4.90 -3.59
N TRP A 129 -4.40 -4.65 -3.07
CA TRP A 129 -4.90 -5.33 -1.87
C TRP A 129 -5.62 -6.61 -2.32
N PRO A 130 -5.08 -7.82 -2.05
CA PRO A 130 -5.62 -9.07 -2.63
C PRO A 130 -7.11 -9.29 -2.35
N SER A 131 -7.53 -8.99 -1.14
CA SER A 131 -8.93 -9.13 -0.71
C SER A 131 -9.85 -8.02 -1.22
N SER A 132 -9.32 -6.93 -1.76
CA SER A 132 -10.10 -5.87 -2.42
C SER A 132 -9.33 -5.31 -3.62
N PRO A 133 -9.22 -6.06 -4.72
CA PRO A 133 -8.48 -5.62 -5.90
C PRO A 133 -8.89 -4.24 -6.45
N PRO A 134 -10.17 -3.82 -6.41
CA PRO A 134 -10.57 -2.48 -6.82
C PRO A 134 -9.84 -1.35 -6.09
N SER A 135 -9.47 -1.57 -4.82
CA SER A 135 -8.77 -0.57 -3.99
C SER A 135 -7.33 -0.25 -4.47
N GLY A 136 -6.75 -1.10 -5.31
CA GLY A 136 -5.44 -0.87 -5.91
C GLY A 136 -5.39 0.42 -6.73
N LYS A 137 -6.54 0.85 -7.26
CA LYS A 137 -6.68 2.14 -7.96
C LYS A 137 -6.39 3.30 -7.02
N GLU A 138 -7.01 3.35 -5.86
CA GLU A 138 -6.85 4.42 -4.87
C GLU A 138 -5.40 4.50 -4.38
N TYR A 139 -4.79 3.36 -4.06
CA TYR A 139 -3.38 3.33 -3.64
C TYR A 139 -2.43 3.79 -4.76
N SER A 140 -2.68 3.37 -6.00
CA SER A 140 -1.87 3.80 -7.15
C SER A 140 -1.94 5.31 -7.37
N ARG A 141 -3.14 5.89 -7.31
CA ARG A 141 -3.34 7.35 -7.41
C ARG A 141 -2.59 8.08 -6.30
N MET A 142 -2.67 7.58 -5.07
CA MET A 142 -1.99 8.18 -3.93
C MET A 142 -0.47 8.20 -4.12
N LEU A 143 0.13 7.10 -4.58
CA LEU A 143 1.57 7.01 -4.84
C LEU A 143 2.02 7.97 -5.96
N VAL A 144 1.25 8.05 -7.05
CA VAL A 144 1.53 8.99 -8.16
C VAL A 144 1.41 10.45 -7.69
N ALA A 145 0.35 10.77 -6.94
CA ALA A 145 0.16 12.12 -6.40
C ALA A 145 1.31 12.51 -5.45
N ALA A 146 1.72 11.60 -4.56
CA ALA A 146 2.85 11.82 -3.65
C ALA A 146 4.16 12.06 -4.41
N SER A 147 4.46 11.23 -5.41
CA SER A 147 5.66 11.39 -6.26
C SER A 147 5.71 12.78 -6.92
N ARG A 148 4.58 13.24 -7.48
CA ARG A 148 4.50 14.57 -8.11
C ARG A 148 4.71 15.70 -7.11
N ALA A 149 4.10 15.62 -5.93
CA ALA A 149 4.26 16.63 -4.88
C ALA A 149 5.74 16.74 -4.44
N ILE A 150 6.39 15.61 -4.16
CA ILE A 150 7.79 15.55 -3.74
C ILE A 150 8.71 16.20 -4.79
N ARG A 151 8.48 15.91 -6.08
CA ARG A 151 9.27 16.48 -7.17
C ARG A 151 9.05 17.98 -7.33
N ALA A 152 7.81 18.45 -7.15
CA ALA A 152 7.49 19.87 -7.21
C ALA A 152 8.20 20.64 -6.09
N ASP A 153 8.19 20.10 -4.86
CA ASP A 153 8.86 20.71 -3.70
C ASP A 153 10.39 20.80 -3.90
N ALA A 154 10.99 19.76 -4.50
CA ALA A 154 12.42 19.77 -4.84
C ALA A 154 12.78 20.83 -5.91
N ALA A 155 11.89 21.06 -6.87
CA ALA A 155 12.09 22.08 -7.92
C ALA A 155 11.96 23.52 -7.38
N VAL A 156 11.15 23.74 -6.35
CA VAL A 156 11.03 25.06 -5.70
C VAL A 156 12.27 25.36 -4.85
N SER A 157 12.78 24.36 -4.13
CA SER A 157 13.93 24.50 -3.23
C SER A 157 15.26 24.79 -3.95
N THR A 158 15.31 24.58 -5.27
CA THR A 158 16.52 24.77 -6.10
C THR A 158 16.55 26.10 -6.86
N ARG A 159 15.52 26.96 -6.76
CA ARG A 159 15.59 28.31 -7.31
C ARG A 159 16.51 29.18 -6.44
N PRO A 160 17.62 29.72 -6.96
CA PRO A 160 18.42 30.68 -6.21
C PRO A 160 17.54 31.88 -5.88
N SER A 161 17.55 32.29 -4.62
CA SER A 161 16.95 33.53 -4.16
C SER A 161 17.62 34.68 -4.90
N SER A 162 17.01 35.13 -6.00
CA SER A 162 17.43 36.35 -6.70
C SER A 162 17.28 37.51 -5.72
N SER A 163 18.40 37.95 -5.16
CA SER A 163 18.56 39.15 -4.35
C SER A 163 19.18 40.23 -5.22
#